data_AF-J9ACH2-F1
#
_entry.id   AF-J9ACH2-F1
#
_cell.length_a   1.000
_cell.length_b   1.000
_cell.length_c   1.000
_cell.angle_alpha   90.00
_cell.angle_beta   90.00
_cell.angle_gamma   90.00
#
_symmetry.space_group_name_H-M   'P 1'
#
loop_
_entity.id
_entity.type
_entity.pdbx_description
1 polymer ?
#
loop_
_entity_poly.entity_id
_entity_poly.type
_entity_poly.pdbx_seq_one_letter_code
_entity_poly.pdbx_strand_id
1 'polypeptide(L)'
;MHPDKGGDPVQFDRIAKAYQALTDDESRENWEKYGNPDGPTATTFGIALPKWIVSKEYGVWVLAFYGFVLMVLLPSAVGIWWYNSIKYSIDQVLLDTTEMYYYFFHKTPKMEINRKY
;
A
#
# COMPACT_ATOMS: atom_id res chain seq x y z
N MET A 1 -40.78 23.58 15.17
CA MET A 1 -41.81 22.75 14.49
C MET A 1 -41.10 21.48 14.02
N HIS A 2 -41.67 20.30 14.30
CA HIS A 2 -40.99 19.00 14.16
C HIS A 2 -41.08 18.48 12.71
N PRO A 3 -40.02 17.87 12.15
CA PRO A 3 -39.95 17.37 10.76
C PRO A 3 -40.91 16.22 10.41
N ASP A 4 -41.74 15.76 11.34
CA ASP A 4 -42.60 14.59 11.17
C ASP A 4 -43.99 14.91 10.59
N LYS A 5 -44.14 16.06 9.90
CA LYS A 5 -45.38 16.49 9.25
C LYS A 5 -45.17 16.88 7.78
N GLY A 6 -44.72 15.91 6.98
CA GLY A 6 -45.09 15.78 5.56
C GLY A 6 -44.79 16.93 4.58
N GLY A 7 -43.74 17.73 4.78
CA GLY A 7 -43.27 18.66 3.75
C GLY A 7 -41.95 18.19 3.13
N ASP A 8 -41.67 18.65 1.90
CA ASP A 8 -40.46 18.27 1.15
C ASP A 8 -39.18 18.66 1.93
N PRO A 9 -38.39 17.67 2.41
CA PRO A 9 -37.21 17.91 3.26
C PRO A 9 -36.18 18.84 2.59
N VAL A 10 -36.16 18.89 1.26
CA VAL A 10 -35.27 19.75 0.49
C VAL A 10 -35.65 21.23 0.63
N GLN A 11 -36.94 21.54 0.70
CA GLN A 11 -37.40 22.92 0.86
C GLN A 11 -37.11 23.44 2.27
N PHE A 12 -37.28 22.60 3.29
CA PHE A 12 -36.95 22.96 4.66
C PHE A 12 -35.46 23.22 4.84
N ASP A 13 -34.61 22.38 4.27
CA ASP A 13 -33.15 22.57 4.30
C ASP A 13 -32.74 23.90 3.66
N ARG A 14 -33.33 24.22 2.49
CA ARG A 14 -33.07 25.50 1.80
C ARG A 14 -33.54 26.71 2.61
N ILE A 15 -34.70 26.64 3.25
CA ILE A 15 -35.23 27.73 4.09
C ILE A 15 -34.35 27.91 5.32
N ALA A 16 -33.93 26.83 5.97
CA ALA A 16 -33.03 26.89 7.12
C ALA A 16 -31.66 27.49 6.75
N LYS A 17 -31.09 27.06 5.63
CA LYS A 17 -29.82 27.59 5.10
C LYS A 17 -29.92 29.06 4.71
N ALA A 18 -31.01 29.45 4.04
CA ALA A 18 -31.25 30.85 3.70
C ALA A 18 -31.38 31.74 4.95
N TYR A 19 -32.10 31.25 5.97
CA TYR A 19 -32.22 31.96 7.24
C TYR A 19 -30.88 32.11 7.96
N GLN A 20 -30.08 31.03 8.01
CA GLN A 20 -28.73 31.06 8.58
C GLN A 20 -27.88 32.11 7.86
N ALA A 21 -27.74 32.01 6.53
CA ALA A 21 -26.97 32.93 5.70
C ALA A 21 -27.35 34.42 5.87
N LEU A 22 -28.60 34.72 6.23
CA LEU A 22 -29.12 36.08 6.40
C LEU A 22 -29.00 36.61 7.84
N THR A 23 -28.89 35.72 8.84
CA THR A 23 -28.98 36.10 10.26
C THR A 23 -27.63 36.05 10.96
N ASP A 24 -26.69 35.26 10.44
CA ASP A 24 -25.40 35.02 11.07
C ASP A 24 -24.26 35.53 10.17
N ASP A 25 -23.44 36.45 10.72
CA ASP A 25 -22.34 37.09 10.00
C ASP A 25 -21.28 36.08 9.51
N GLU A 26 -21.00 35.01 10.28
CA GLU A 26 -20.06 33.96 9.87
C GLU A 26 -20.62 33.13 8.72
N SER A 27 -21.91 32.79 8.79
CA SER A 27 -22.57 32.03 7.73
C SER A 27 -22.71 32.85 6.43
N ARG A 28 -22.83 34.18 6.53
CA ARG A 28 -22.80 35.09 5.38
C ARG A 28 -21.42 35.12 4.74
N GLU A 29 -20.35 35.21 5.53
CA GLU A 29 -18.98 35.11 5.03
C GLU A 29 -18.73 33.73 4.36
N ASN A 30 -19.23 32.64 4.94
CA ASN A 30 -19.15 31.31 4.35
C ASN A 30 -19.94 31.20 3.04
N TRP A 31 -21.11 31.84 2.94
CA TRP A 31 -21.86 31.93 1.69
C TRP A 31 -21.10 32.70 0.61
N GLU A 32 -20.50 33.84 0.96
CA GLU A 32 -19.70 34.65 0.03
C GLU A 32 -18.44 33.90 -0.45
N LYS A 33 -17.82 33.11 0.42
CA LYS A 33 -16.55 32.43 0.15
C LYS A 33 -16.70 31.05 -0.47
N TYR A 34 -17.74 30.29 -0.10
CA TYR A 34 -17.91 28.88 -0.47
C TYR A 34 -19.25 28.57 -1.17
N GLY A 35 -20.17 29.54 -1.28
CA GLY A 35 -21.48 29.36 -1.91
C GLY A 35 -22.45 28.48 -1.12
N ASN A 36 -22.18 28.23 0.17
CA ASN A 36 -23.05 27.53 1.11
C ASN A 36 -22.84 28.10 2.54
N PRO A 37 -23.89 28.44 3.32
CA PRO A 37 -23.72 28.92 4.70
C PRO A 37 -22.97 27.95 5.62
N ASP A 38 -22.98 26.65 5.30
CA ASP A 38 -22.32 25.60 6.10
C ASP A 38 -20.77 25.61 5.95
N GLY A 39 -20.21 26.41 5.04
CA GLY A 39 -18.77 26.46 4.76
C GLY A 39 -18.29 25.39 3.77
N PRO A 40 -16.98 25.12 3.69
CA PRO A 40 -16.40 24.25 2.66
C PRO A 40 -16.88 22.81 2.83
N THR A 41 -17.59 22.28 1.83
CA THR A 41 -17.93 20.86 1.72
C THR A 41 -16.64 20.07 1.51
N ALA A 42 -15.99 19.66 2.60
CA ALA A 42 -14.84 18.77 2.55
C ALA A 42 -15.31 17.39 2.05
N THR A 43 -15.26 17.20 0.73
CA THR A 43 -15.39 15.89 0.08
C THR A 43 -14.17 15.06 0.47
N THR A 44 -14.19 14.53 1.69
CA THR A 44 -13.28 13.46 2.11
C THR A 44 -13.69 12.24 1.28
N PHE A 45 -13.07 12.09 0.11
CA PHE A 45 -13.19 10.90 -0.72
C PHE A 45 -13.04 9.68 0.20
N GLY A 46 -14.09 8.85 0.26
CA GLY A 46 -14.21 7.69 1.16
C GLY A 46 -13.28 6.54 0.77
N ILE A 47 -11.97 6.78 0.72
CA ILE A 47 -11.01 5.69 0.86
C ILE A 47 -10.99 5.39 2.36
N ALA A 48 -11.56 4.26 2.77
CA ALA A 48 -11.62 3.80 4.15
C ALA A 48 -10.24 3.38 4.70
N LEU A 49 -9.21 4.17 4.42
CA LEU A 49 -7.91 4.04 5.07
C LEU A 49 -8.03 4.68 6.45
N PRO A 50 -7.66 3.96 7.52
CA PRO A 50 -7.70 4.50 8.86
C PRO A 50 -6.95 5.83 8.96
N LYS A 51 -7.56 6.83 9.62
CA LYS A 51 -6.98 8.19 9.74
C LYS A 51 -5.57 8.19 10.35
N TRP A 52 -5.20 7.16 11.11
CA TRP A 52 -3.86 7.00 11.67
C TRP A 52 -2.78 6.74 10.61
N ILE A 53 -3.10 6.12 9.47
CA ILE A 53 -2.17 5.92 8.34
C ILE A 53 -1.97 7.21 7.53
N VAL A 54 -3.02 8.05 7.41
CA VAL A 54 -3.04 9.22 6.50
C VAL A 54 -2.84 10.56 7.22
N SER A 55 -2.75 10.56 8.56
CA SER A 55 -2.54 11.78 9.34
C SER A 55 -1.35 12.59 8.81
N LYS A 56 -1.56 13.89 8.50
CA LYS A 56 -0.57 14.72 7.78
C LYS A 56 0.78 14.85 8.47
N GLU A 57 0.84 14.64 9.78
CA GLU A 57 2.04 14.85 10.58
C GLU A 57 3.04 13.69 10.46
N TYR A 58 2.56 12.44 10.41
CA TYR A 58 3.42 11.25 10.35
C TYR A 58 3.05 10.24 9.25
N GLY A 59 1.85 10.35 8.67
CA GLY A 59 1.36 9.41 7.65
C GLY A 59 2.19 9.39 6.37
N VAL A 60 2.74 10.54 5.95
CA VAL A 60 3.63 10.62 4.79
C VAL A 60 4.94 9.87 5.04
N TRP A 61 5.52 9.99 6.24
CA TRP A 61 6.75 9.29 6.62
C TRP A 61 6.53 7.78 6.74
N VAL A 62 5.40 7.38 7.33
CA VAL A 62 5.01 5.97 7.43
C VAL A 62 4.81 5.37 6.03
N LEU A 63 4.10 6.07 5.14
CA LEU A 63 3.89 5.63 3.77
C LEU A 63 5.21 5.52 2.99
N ALA A 64 6.10 6.50 3.12
CA ALA A 64 7.42 6.49 2.50
C ALA A 64 8.28 5.33 3.03
N PHE A 65 8.25 5.06 4.33
CA PHE A 65 8.95 3.93 4.95
C PHE A 65 8.43 2.59 4.42
N TYR A 66 7.11 2.39 4.37
CA TYR A 66 6.52 1.18 3.78
C TYR A 66 6.90 1.02 2.31
N GLY A 67 6.88 2.10 1.53
CA GLY A 67 7.32 2.11 0.14
C GLY A 67 8.80 1.73 -0.02
N PHE A 68 9.66 2.28 0.83
CA PHE A 68 11.09 1.98 0.85
C PHE A 68 11.36 0.52 1.24
N VAL A 69 10.71 0.03 2.28
CA VAL A 69 10.83 -1.37 2.71
C VAL A 69 10.41 -2.29 1.57
N LEU A 70 9.30 -2.03 0.89
CA LEU A 70 8.90 -2.83 -0.27
C LEU A 70 9.92 -2.77 -1.41
N MET A 71 10.47 -1.59 -1.72
CA MET A 71 11.47 -1.41 -2.77
C MET A 71 12.78 -2.17 -2.47
N VAL A 72 13.15 -2.37 -1.20
CA VAL A 72 14.39 -3.08 -0.84
C VAL A 72 14.15 -4.55 -0.53
N LEU A 73 13.10 -4.85 0.24
CA LEU A 73 12.82 -6.17 0.77
C LEU A 73 12.38 -7.13 -0.35
N LEU A 74 11.54 -6.69 -1.29
CA LEU A 74 11.11 -7.54 -2.40
C LEU A 74 12.25 -7.91 -3.35
N PRO A 75 13.04 -6.97 -3.90
CA PRO A 75 14.17 -7.32 -4.77
C PRO A 75 15.21 -8.17 -4.06
N SER A 76 15.45 -7.93 -2.76
CA SER A 76 16.39 -8.71 -1.97
C SER A 76 15.90 -10.15 -1.74
N ALA A 77 14.64 -10.33 -1.33
CA ALA A 77 14.06 -11.66 -1.13
C ALA A 77 14.00 -12.46 -2.43
N VAL A 78 13.57 -11.83 -3.53
CA VAL A 78 13.54 -12.45 -4.86
C VAL A 78 14.96 -12.76 -5.34
N GLY A 79 15.93 -11.86 -5.13
CA GLY A 79 17.33 -12.06 -5.49
C GLY A 79 17.98 -13.23 -4.75
N ILE A 80 17.75 -13.33 -3.43
CA ILE A 80 18.25 -14.45 -2.61
C ILE A 80 17.59 -15.76 -3.06
N TRP A 81 16.27 -15.76 -3.26
CA TRP A 81 15.57 -16.97 -3.73
C TRP A 81 16.04 -17.40 -5.11
N TRP A 82 16.20 -16.46 -6.05
CA TRP A 82 16.66 -16.74 -7.41
C TRP A 82 18.09 -17.29 -7.42
N TYR A 83 19.01 -16.66 -6.67
CA TYR A 83 20.38 -17.13 -6.54
C TYR A 83 20.45 -18.53 -5.93
N ASN A 84 19.65 -18.79 -4.88
CA ASN A 84 19.55 -20.12 -4.30
C ASN A 84 18.90 -21.12 -5.25
N SER A 85 17.89 -20.72 -6.01
CA SER A 85 17.16 -21.57 -6.96
C SER A 85 18.06 -22.04 -8.10
N ILE A 86 18.96 -21.18 -8.60
CA ILE A 86 19.90 -21.53 -9.67
C ILE A 86 21.08 -22.37 -9.16
N LYS A 87 21.38 -22.31 -7.85
CA LYS A 87 22.50 -23.07 -7.25
C LYS A 87 22.25 -24.59 -7.22
N TYR A 88 20.99 -25.01 -7.36
CA TYR A 88 20.60 -26.42 -7.42
C TYR A 88 20.23 -26.81 -8.87
N SER A 89 20.95 -27.77 -9.46
CA SER A 89 20.47 -28.45 -10.66
C SER A 89 19.25 -29.33 -10.35
N ILE A 90 18.56 -29.81 -11.39
CA ILE A 90 17.37 -30.69 -11.34
C ILE A 90 17.56 -31.90 -10.39
N ASP A 91 18.81 -32.30 -10.13
CA ASP A 91 19.20 -33.42 -9.29
C ASP A 91 19.66 -33.06 -7.85
N GLN A 92 19.42 -31.84 -7.36
CA GLN A 92 19.82 -31.39 -6.01
C GLN A 92 21.34 -31.45 -5.72
N VAL A 93 22.19 -31.56 -6.74
CA VAL A 93 23.65 -31.51 -6.59
C VAL A 93 24.15 -30.09 -6.84
N LEU A 94 25.02 -29.60 -5.95
CA LEU A 94 25.66 -28.29 -6.05
C LEU A 94 26.52 -28.25 -7.32
N LEU A 95 26.25 -27.32 -8.25
CA LEU A 95 26.97 -27.21 -9.53
C LEU A 95 28.50 -27.21 -9.39
N ASP A 96 29.00 -26.60 -8.32
CA ASP A 96 30.43 -26.54 -7.95
C ASP A 96 31.06 -27.93 -7.75
N THR A 97 30.28 -28.86 -7.17
CA THR A 97 30.75 -30.23 -6.93
C THR A 97 30.73 -31.07 -8.20
N THR A 98 29.78 -30.80 -9.10
CA THR A 98 29.69 -31.45 -10.41
C THR A 98 30.87 -31.03 -11.29
N GLU A 99 31.23 -29.75 -11.31
CA GLU A 99 32.40 -29.26 -12.06
C GLU A 99 33.71 -29.86 -11.53
N MET A 100 33.90 -29.90 -10.20
CA MET A 100 35.02 -30.59 -9.57
C MET A 100 35.07 -32.08 -9.90
N TYR A 101 33.92 -32.78 -9.86
CA TYR A 101 33.84 -34.20 -10.19
C TYR A 101 34.25 -34.46 -11.65
N TYR A 102 33.70 -33.70 -12.61
CA TYR A 102 34.08 -33.82 -14.02
C TYR A 102 35.56 -33.48 -14.25
N TYR A 103 36.08 -32.44 -13.59
CA TYR A 103 37.50 -32.09 -13.66
C TYR A 103 38.40 -33.26 -13.22
N PHE A 104 38.10 -33.91 -12.09
CA PHE A 104 38.85 -35.07 -11.61
C PHE A 104 38.69 -36.30 -12.51
N PHE A 105 37.51 -36.51 -13.08
CA PHE A 105 37.23 -37.62 -14.00
C PHE A 105 38.03 -37.50 -15.30
N HIS A 106 38.12 -36.30 -15.86
CA HIS A 106 38.92 -36.04 -17.06
C HIS A 106 40.42 -36.07 -16.80
N LYS A 107 40.86 -35.66 -15.61
CA LYS A 107 42.29 -35.61 -15.25
C LYS A 107 42.84 -36.96 -14.75
N THR A 108 41.98 -37.87 -14.28
CA THR A 108 42.39 -39.16 -13.68
C THR A 108 41.48 -40.30 -14.15
N PRO A 109 41.74 -40.90 -15.32
CA PRO A 109 40.87 -41.93 -15.92
C PRO A 109 40.91 -43.31 -15.21
N LYS A 110 41.65 -43.45 -14.10
CA LYS A 110 41.84 -44.73 -13.37
C LYS A 110 41.38 -44.67 -11.91
N MET A 111 40.21 -44.10 -11.63
CA MET A 111 39.60 -44.27 -10.31
C MET A 111 38.97 -45.66 -10.21
N GLU A 112 39.65 -46.59 -9.54
CA GLU A 112 39.05 -47.87 -9.15
C GLU A 112 38.06 -47.66 -8.00
N ILE A 113 36.77 -47.68 -8.33
CA ILE A 113 35.69 -47.66 -7.34
C ILE A 113 35.65 -49.02 -6.65
N ASN A 114 36.40 -49.18 -5.57
CA ASN A 114 36.27 -50.33 -4.68
C ASN A 114 34.96 -50.21 -3.88
N ARG A 115 33.86 -50.60 -4.52
CA ARG A 115 32.57 -50.76 -3.86
C ARG A 115 32.62 -52.04 -3.03
N LYS A 116 32.93 -51.91 -1.74
CA LYS A 116 32.68 -52.99 -0.77
C LYS A 116 31.17 -53.08 -0.56
N TYR A 117 30.64 -54.29 -0.77
CA TYR A 117 29.25 -54.68 -0.55
C TYR A 117 28.90 -54.69 0.94
#